data_AF-A0A7C5TFY1-F1
#
_entry.id   AF-A0A7C5TFY1-F1
#
_cell.length_a   1.000
_cell.length_b   1.000
_cell.length_c   1.000
_cell.angle_alpha   90.00
_cell.angle_beta   90.00
_cell.angle_gamma   90.00
#
_symmetry.space_group_name_H-M   'P 1'
#
loop_
_entity.id
_entity.type
_entity.pdbx_description
1 polymer ?
#
loop_
_entity_poly.entity_id
_entity_poly.type
_entity_poly.pdbx_seq_one_letter_code
_entity_poly.pdbx_strand_id
1 'polypeptide(L)'
;MAERFDRYYEYFSGRSRATRGGRFRRLNLGIVSIDLSGGGSVLRVNIGRSRAQAIEVVGGVVQGEEVNLVNPPDSVRVVKGRRISIEGGDLESVEGEEVTLVNVDAKRVVGKVVKVIRGDADHVEGDDVTLINVDAREVVASRGRFVNCDIGVLRYRDYYDAVNTDIGEVIRLQG
;
A
#
# COMPACT_ATOMS: atom_id res chain seq x y z
N MET A 1 -13.53 -38.34 -34.04
CA MET A 1 -13.86 -37.11 -33.27
C MET A 1 -12.71 -36.60 -32.38
N ALA A 2 -11.58 -37.31 -32.26
CA ALA A 2 -10.40 -36.83 -31.52
C ALA A 2 -9.48 -35.90 -32.35
N GLU A 3 -9.43 -36.05 -33.68
CA GLU A 3 -8.50 -35.34 -34.57
C GLU A 3 -8.74 -33.82 -34.73
N ARG A 4 -9.84 -33.29 -34.20
CA ARG A 4 -10.13 -31.83 -34.22
C ARG A 4 -9.63 -31.11 -32.97
N PHE A 5 -9.36 -31.84 -31.87
CA PHE A 5 -8.82 -31.24 -30.64
C PHE A 5 -7.29 -31.07 -30.71
N ASP A 6 -6.59 -31.97 -31.39
CA ASP A 6 -5.12 -31.91 -31.48
C ASP A 6 -4.62 -30.70 -32.30
N ARG A 7 -5.38 -30.30 -33.34
CA ARG A 7 -5.03 -29.14 -34.19
C ARG A 7 -5.12 -27.79 -33.47
N TYR A 8 -5.93 -27.69 -32.41
CA TYR A 8 -6.01 -26.46 -31.62
C TYR A 8 -4.81 -26.31 -30.68
N TYR A 9 -4.27 -27.43 -30.20
CA TYR A 9 -3.06 -27.44 -29.37
C TYR A 9 -1.79 -27.15 -30.18
N GLU A 10 -1.68 -27.62 -31.43
CA GLU A 10 -0.51 -27.33 -32.27
C GLU A 10 -0.40 -25.84 -32.67
N TYR A 11 -1.52 -25.13 -32.85
CA TYR A 11 -1.48 -23.71 -33.21
C TYR A 11 -0.92 -22.82 -32.08
N PHE A 12 -1.14 -23.20 -30.81
CA PHE A 12 -0.62 -22.46 -29.66
C PHE A 12 0.73 -23.00 -29.14
N SER A 13 1.07 -24.26 -29.39
CA SER A 13 2.36 -24.83 -28.98
C SER A 13 3.49 -24.60 -30.00
N GLY A 14 3.16 -24.33 -31.27
CA GLY A 14 4.14 -24.14 -32.35
C GLY A 14 4.91 -22.81 -32.33
N ARG A 15 4.54 -21.84 -31.49
CA ARG A 15 5.24 -20.53 -31.40
C ARG A 15 6.39 -20.48 -30.40
N SER A 16 6.68 -21.59 -29.73
CA SER A 16 7.70 -21.66 -28.66
C SER A 16 9.08 -22.14 -29.16
N ARG A 17 9.40 -21.93 -30.45
CA ARG A 17 10.74 -22.17 -31.01
C ARG A 17 11.38 -20.89 -31.56
N ALA A 18 11.58 -19.92 -30.66
CA ALA A 18 12.58 -18.85 -30.76
C ALA A 18 12.65 -18.17 -29.38
N THR A 19 13.49 -18.60 -28.44
CA THR A 19 14.90 -18.16 -28.39
C THR A 19 15.61 -18.92 -27.26
N ARG A 20 16.69 -19.62 -27.62
CA ARG A 20 17.71 -20.08 -26.69
C ARG A 20 18.44 -18.84 -26.16
N GLY A 21 18.40 -18.61 -24.85
CA GLY A 21 19.25 -17.65 -24.15
C GLY A 21 18.76 -16.19 -24.18
N GLY A 22 17.95 -15.78 -23.20
CA GLY A 22 17.60 -14.37 -23.03
C GLY A 22 16.49 -14.18 -22.02
N ARG A 23 16.86 -13.73 -20.82
CA ARG A 23 15.99 -13.29 -19.71
C ARG A 23 14.61 -12.79 -20.21
N PHE A 24 13.52 -13.38 -19.71
CA PHE A 24 12.18 -12.79 -19.80
C PHE A 24 12.18 -11.49 -19.00
N ARG A 25 12.47 -10.36 -19.66
CA ARG A 25 12.63 -9.05 -19.01
C ARG A 25 11.37 -8.21 -19.06
N ARG A 26 10.47 -8.46 -20.02
CA ARG A 26 9.27 -7.66 -20.19
C ARG A 26 8.14 -8.46 -20.83
N LEU A 27 6.99 -8.52 -20.16
CA LEU A 27 5.73 -9.05 -20.71
C LEU A 27 4.91 -7.87 -21.22
N ASN A 28 4.49 -7.90 -22.49
CA ASN A 28 3.64 -6.87 -23.06
C ASN A 28 2.35 -7.52 -23.56
N LEU A 29 1.23 -7.18 -22.92
CA LEU A 29 -0.12 -7.68 -23.19
C LEU A 29 -0.98 -6.62 -23.90
N GLY A 30 -0.33 -5.69 -24.63
CA GLY A 30 -0.96 -4.61 -25.38
C GLY A 30 -1.22 -3.38 -24.52
N ILE A 31 -2.23 -3.45 -23.65
CA ILE A 31 -2.55 -2.38 -22.68
C ILE A 31 -1.76 -2.51 -21.39
N VAL A 32 -1.23 -3.69 -21.06
CA VAL A 32 -0.42 -3.92 -19.86
C VAL A 32 1.01 -4.23 -20.26
N SER A 33 1.99 -3.56 -19.66
CA SER A 33 3.40 -3.97 -19.74
C SER A 33 3.95 -4.27 -18.34
N ILE A 34 4.48 -5.47 -18.14
CA ILE A 34 5.15 -5.91 -16.91
C ILE A 34 6.64 -5.96 -17.21
N ASP A 35 7.45 -5.14 -16.55
CA ASP A 35 8.90 -5.26 -16.56
C ASP A 35 9.35 -6.11 -15.36
N LEU A 36 10.11 -7.16 -15.63
CA LEU A 36 10.64 -8.11 -14.64
C LEU A 36 12.17 -8.00 -14.54
N SER A 37 12.77 -6.96 -15.12
CA SER A 37 14.21 -6.81 -15.17
C SER A 37 14.76 -5.98 -14.02
N GLY A 38 15.53 -6.64 -13.15
CA GLY A 38 16.32 -6.01 -12.09
C GLY A 38 15.54 -5.79 -10.78
N GLY A 39 15.79 -6.64 -9.78
CA GLY A 39 15.45 -6.42 -8.36
C GLY A 39 13.98 -6.16 -7.98
N GLY A 40 13.07 -6.12 -8.94
CA GLY A 40 11.70 -5.66 -8.79
C GLY A 40 10.85 -5.93 -10.04
N SER A 41 9.52 -5.80 -9.89
CA SER A 41 8.55 -5.94 -10.97
C SER A 41 7.77 -4.64 -11.15
N VAL A 42 7.73 -4.08 -12.36
CA VAL A 42 6.96 -2.86 -12.66
C VAL A 42 5.77 -3.22 -13.54
N LEU A 43 4.56 -3.04 -13.05
CA LEU A 43 3.32 -3.17 -13.82
C LEU A 43 2.88 -1.79 -14.31
N ARG A 44 2.74 -1.63 -15.63
CA ARG A 44 2.17 -0.42 -16.24
C ARG A 44 0.92 -0.78 -17.03
N VAL A 45 -0.19 -0.11 -16.76
CA VAL A 45 -1.43 -0.24 -17.53
C VAL A 45 -1.69 1.06 -18.29
N ASN A 46 -1.63 1.00 -19.63
CA ASN A 46 -1.89 2.09 -20.56
C ASN A 46 -3.31 1.96 -21.14
N ILE A 47 -4.25 2.79 -20.68
CA ILE A 47 -5.63 2.85 -21.18
C ILE A 47 -5.84 4.18 -21.91
N GLY A 48 -5.54 4.23 -23.21
CA GLY A 48 -5.78 5.41 -24.06
C GLY A 48 -5.07 6.69 -23.59
N ARG A 49 -5.65 7.87 -23.88
CA ARG A 49 -5.13 9.21 -23.49
C ARG A 49 -5.18 9.47 -21.97
N SER A 50 -5.61 8.50 -21.17
CA SER A 50 -5.82 8.65 -19.73
C SER A 50 -4.71 7.93 -18.97
N ARG A 51 -4.17 8.63 -17.97
CA ARG A 51 -3.00 8.31 -17.12
C ARG A 51 -2.63 6.82 -17.03
N ALA A 52 -1.37 6.54 -17.34
CA ALA A 52 -0.74 5.26 -17.02
C ALA A 52 -0.78 5.03 -15.50
N GLN A 53 -1.47 3.99 -15.07
CA GLN A 53 -1.34 3.49 -13.69
C GLN A 53 -0.07 2.65 -13.65
N ALA A 54 0.98 3.17 -13.04
CA ALA A 54 2.23 2.47 -12.81
C ALA A 54 2.26 2.02 -11.35
N ILE A 55 2.39 0.72 -11.12
CA ILE A 55 2.76 0.16 -9.83
C ILE A 55 4.21 -0.26 -9.95
N GLU A 56 5.08 0.43 -9.24
CA GLU A 56 6.50 0.10 -9.14
C GLU A 56 6.73 -0.71 -7.88
N VAL A 57 7.23 -1.94 -8.03
CA VAL A 57 7.68 -2.77 -6.91
C VAL A 57 9.19 -2.94 -7.02
N VAL A 58 9.96 -2.12 -6.32
CA VAL A 58 11.44 -2.16 -6.35
C VAL A 58 11.97 -2.22 -4.92
N GLY A 59 12.76 -3.25 -4.61
CA GLY A 59 13.45 -3.33 -3.32
C GLY A 59 12.51 -3.31 -2.10
N GLY A 60 11.27 -3.79 -2.25
CA GLY A 60 10.26 -3.78 -1.19
C GLY A 60 9.43 -2.49 -1.07
N VAL A 61 9.62 -1.54 -1.99
CA VAL A 61 8.78 -0.36 -2.10
C VAL A 61 7.68 -0.61 -3.12
N VAL A 62 6.42 -0.38 -2.76
CA VAL A 62 5.27 -0.36 -3.67
C VAL A 62 4.81 1.09 -3.83
N GLN A 63 4.80 1.60 -5.06
CA GLN A 63 4.36 2.97 -5.35
C GLN A 63 3.33 3.02 -6.47
N GLY A 64 2.26 3.80 -6.29
CA GLY A 64 1.23 4.05 -7.32
C GLY A 64 0.26 5.18 -6.96
N GLU A 65 -0.59 5.61 -7.91
CA GLU A 65 -1.63 6.61 -7.60
C GLU A 65 -2.66 6.03 -6.61
N GLU A 66 -3.06 4.78 -6.83
CA GLU A 66 -3.98 4.04 -5.96
C GLU A 66 -3.35 2.68 -5.66
N VAL A 67 -3.19 2.35 -4.38
CA VAL A 67 -2.55 1.12 -3.92
C VAL A 67 -3.51 0.37 -3.00
N ASN A 68 -3.95 -0.80 -3.43
CA ASN A 68 -4.82 -1.68 -2.66
C ASN A 68 -4.10 -3.02 -2.47
N LEU A 69 -3.71 -3.34 -1.24
CA LEU A 69 -2.99 -4.57 -0.91
C LEU A 69 -3.75 -5.36 0.15
N VAL A 70 -3.77 -6.68 -0.01
CA VAL A 70 -4.33 -7.61 0.98
C VAL A 70 -3.29 -8.67 1.24
N ASN A 71 -2.88 -8.82 2.49
CA ASN A 71 -1.78 -9.66 2.94
C ASN A 71 -0.53 -9.51 2.05
N PRO A 72 0.03 -8.29 1.95
CA PRO A 72 1.26 -8.09 1.19
C PRO A 72 2.36 -9.01 1.74
N PRO A 73 3.22 -9.57 0.88
CA PRO A 73 4.31 -10.43 1.33
C PRO A 73 5.32 -9.61 2.13
N ASP A 74 6.02 -10.23 3.09
CA ASP A 74 7.03 -9.60 3.98
C ASP A 74 8.16 -8.85 3.26
N SER A 75 8.34 -9.13 1.96
CA SER A 75 9.26 -8.37 1.11
C SER A 75 8.80 -6.92 0.87
N VAL A 76 7.51 -6.63 1.01
CA VAL A 76 6.95 -5.27 0.91
C VAL A 76 7.10 -4.60 2.26
N ARG A 77 7.86 -3.52 2.29
CA ARG A 77 8.18 -2.77 3.51
C ARG A 77 7.61 -1.37 3.48
N VAL A 78 7.58 -0.75 2.30
CA VAL A 78 7.19 0.65 2.14
C VAL A 78 6.10 0.76 1.09
N VAL A 79 5.05 1.52 1.39
CA VAL A 79 3.96 1.78 0.45
C VAL A 79 3.75 3.28 0.30
N LYS A 80 3.76 3.76 -0.95
CA LYS A 80 3.55 5.17 -1.28
C LYS A 80 2.48 5.36 -2.33
N GLY A 81 1.65 6.37 -2.18
CA GLY A 81 0.63 6.66 -3.18
C GLY A 81 -0.31 7.79 -2.81
N ARG A 82 -1.26 8.11 -3.70
CA ARG A 82 -2.26 9.13 -3.39
C ARG A 82 -3.33 8.54 -2.47
N ARG A 83 -3.87 7.37 -2.83
CA ARG A 83 -4.85 6.63 -2.03
C ARG A 83 -4.34 5.24 -1.74
N ILE A 84 -4.28 4.88 -0.46
CA ILE A 84 -3.72 3.61 0.01
C ILE A 84 -4.76 2.90 0.85
N SER A 85 -5.03 1.64 0.54
CA SER A 85 -5.79 0.72 1.37
C SER A 85 -4.99 -0.56 1.55
N ILE A 86 -4.67 -0.92 2.79
CA ILE A 86 -3.93 -2.15 3.09
C ILE A 86 -4.65 -2.93 4.18
N GLU A 87 -4.81 -4.23 3.95
CA GLU A 87 -5.33 -5.17 4.92
C GLU A 87 -4.29 -6.26 5.20
N GLY A 88 -3.91 -6.43 6.47
CA GLY A 88 -2.91 -7.41 6.88
C GLY A 88 -1.46 -7.00 6.60
N GLY A 89 -0.55 -7.55 7.38
CA GLY A 89 0.90 -7.48 7.16
C GLY A 89 1.62 -6.39 7.96
N ASP A 90 2.94 -6.45 7.92
CA ASP A 90 3.83 -5.57 8.68
C ASP A 90 4.59 -4.64 7.74
N LEU A 91 4.56 -3.34 8.03
CA LEU A 91 5.15 -2.32 7.17
C LEU A 91 6.12 -1.42 7.94
N GLU A 92 7.21 -1.04 7.30
CA GLU A 92 8.12 -0.04 7.83
C GLU A 92 7.53 1.37 7.64
N SER A 93 6.87 1.65 6.51
CA SER A 93 6.32 2.98 6.26
C SER A 93 5.19 2.99 5.24
N VAL A 94 4.15 3.79 5.51
CA VAL A 94 3.06 4.07 4.59
C VAL A 94 2.88 5.58 4.45
N GLU A 95 2.92 6.09 3.23
CA GLU A 95 2.83 7.53 2.95
C GLU A 95 1.84 7.82 1.81
N GLY A 96 0.80 8.61 2.08
CA GLY A 96 -0.12 9.04 1.03
C GLY A 96 -1.05 10.19 1.39
N GLU A 97 -1.92 10.62 0.47
CA GLU A 97 -2.93 11.65 0.81
C GLU A 97 -4.05 11.04 1.66
N GLU A 98 -4.57 9.90 1.24
CA GLU A 98 -5.57 9.11 1.99
C GLU A 98 -4.99 7.73 2.29
N VAL A 99 -4.91 7.38 3.58
CA VAL A 99 -4.34 6.10 4.03
C VAL A 99 -5.36 5.37 4.89
N THR A 100 -5.69 4.14 4.52
CA THR A 100 -6.51 3.22 5.31
C THR A 100 -5.76 1.92 5.55
N LEU A 101 -5.55 1.59 6.82
CA LEU A 101 -4.87 0.37 7.26
C LEU A 101 -5.82 -0.46 8.14
N VAL A 102 -5.89 -1.76 7.90
CA VAL A 102 -6.75 -2.69 8.66
C VAL A 102 -5.98 -3.95 9.02
N ASN A 103 -5.85 -4.27 10.31
CA ASN A 103 -5.02 -5.38 10.79
C ASN A 103 -3.56 -5.26 10.32
N VAL A 104 -2.98 -4.06 10.39
CA VAL A 104 -1.62 -3.77 9.89
C VAL A 104 -0.81 -3.16 11.02
N ASP A 105 0.41 -3.67 11.19
CA ASP A 105 1.40 -3.08 12.08
C ASP A 105 2.37 -2.24 11.25
N ALA A 106 2.49 -0.94 11.56
CA ALA A 106 3.26 0.00 10.77
C ALA A 106 4.15 0.91 11.62
N LYS A 107 5.46 0.96 11.35
CA LYS A 107 6.32 1.88 12.13
C LYS A 107 6.01 3.35 11.87
N ARG A 108 5.64 3.71 10.64
CA ARG A 108 5.34 5.11 10.29
C ARG A 108 4.17 5.18 9.31
N VAL A 109 3.15 5.96 9.66
CA VAL A 109 1.99 6.22 8.80
C VAL A 109 1.83 7.72 8.65
N VAL A 110 1.93 8.23 7.42
CA VAL A 110 1.81 9.67 7.14
C VAL A 110 0.76 9.88 6.06
N GLY A 111 -0.17 10.79 6.32
CA GLY A 111 -1.01 11.27 5.25
C GLY A 111 -1.89 12.45 5.61
N LYS A 112 -2.64 12.97 4.64
CA LYS A 112 -3.58 14.05 4.91
C LYS A 112 -4.76 13.55 5.74
N VAL A 113 -5.34 12.43 5.32
CA VAL A 113 -6.32 11.69 6.12
C VAL A 113 -5.81 10.26 6.34
N VAL A 114 -5.74 9.88 7.60
CA VAL A 114 -5.20 8.60 8.04
C VAL A 114 -6.26 7.86 8.85
N LYS A 115 -6.48 6.60 8.49
CA LYS A 115 -7.38 5.70 9.22
C LYS A 115 -6.65 4.39 9.49
N VAL A 116 -6.53 4.02 10.76
CA VAL A 116 -5.97 2.73 11.17
C VAL A 116 -6.98 1.99 12.04
N ILE A 117 -7.26 0.73 11.71
CA ILE A 117 -8.26 -0.10 12.39
C ILE A 117 -7.63 -1.44 12.73
N ARG A 118 -7.44 -1.71 14.03
CA ARG A 118 -6.77 -2.90 14.56
C ARG A 118 -5.32 -3.02 14.06
N GLY A 119 -4.37 -2.93 14.98
CA GLY A 119 -2.93 -3.05 14.69
C GLY A 119 -2.14 -1.97 15.42
N ASP A 120 -0.84 -1.97 15.22
CA ASP A 120 0.08 -1.13 15.98
C ASP A 120 0.75 -0.07 15.10
N ALA A 121 1.03 1.11 15.67
CA ALA A 121 1.77 2.14 14.96
C ALA A 121 2.78 2.91 15.82
N ASP A 122 4.07 2.89 15.45
CA ASP A 122 5.06 3.67 16.21
C ASP A 122 4.85 5.18 16.02
N HIS A 123 4.51 5.64 14.82
CA HIS A 123 4.26 7.06 14.55
C HIS A 123 3.17 7.26 13.50
N VAL A 124 2.17 8.07 13.83
CA VAL A 124 1.08 8.45 12.93
C VAL A 124 1.02 9.96 12.77
N GLU A 125 0.99 10.46 11.54
CA GLU A 125 0.94 11.90 11.25
C GLU A 125 -0.13 12.22 10.19
N GLY A 126 -0.97 13.23 10.47
CA GLY A 126 -1.88 13.75 9.45
C GLY A 126 -2.76 14.94 9.83
N ASP A 127 -3.55 15.45 8.89
CA ASP A 127 -4.51 16.53 9.18
C ASP A 127 -5.78 15.98 9.86
N ASP A 128 -6.21 14.79 9.46
CA ASP A 128 -7.38 14.10 10.01
C ASP A 128 -7.01 12.64 10.29
N VAL A 129 -6.89 12.30 11.56
CA VAL A 129 -6.42 10.98 12.01
C VAL A 129 -7.53 10.26 12.75
N THR A 130 -7.89 9.08 12.30
CA THR A 130 -8.83 8.17 12.97
C THR A 130 -8.15 6.86 13.35
N LEU A 131 -8.08 6.53 14.64
CA LEU A 131 -7.55 5.26 15.13
C LEU A 131 -8.63 4.50 15.89
N ILE A 132 -8.73 3.18 15.64
CA ILE A 132 -9.72 2.32 16.27
C ILE A 132 -9.06 0.98 16.64
N ASN A 133 -9.01 0.67 17.94
CA ASN A 133 -8.29 -0.52 18.45
C ASN A 133 -6.81 -0.52 18.06
N VAL A 134 -6.10 0.58 18.31
CA VAL A 134 -4.71 0.76 17.87
C VAL A 134 -3.84 1.14 19.06
N ASP A 135 -2.69 0.50 19.17
CA ASP A 135 -1.63 0.91 20.10
C ASP A 135 -0.63 1.78 19.32
N ALA A 136 -0.52 3.05 19.70
CA ALA A 136 0.33 4.02 19.03
C ALA A 136 1.35 4.70 19.96
N ARG A 137 2.62 4.76 19.58
CA ARG A 137 3.61 5.47 20.42
C ARG A 137 3.48 7.00 20.31
N GLU A 138 3.35 7.52 19.09
CA GLU A 138 3.15 8.95 18.86
C GLU A 138 2.10 9.20 17.76
N VAL A 139 1.21 10.16 18.02
CA VAL A 139 0.23 10.65 17.05
C VAL A 139 0.37 12.16 16.91
N VAL A 140 0.55 12.64 15.68
CA VAL A 140 0.58 14.05 15.32
C VAL A 140 -0.59 14.35 14.41
N ALA A 141 -1.58 15.10 14.89
CA ALA A 141 -2.82 15.34 14.16
C ALA A 141 -3.23 16.81 14.14
N SER A 142 -3.77 17.33 13.03
CA SER A 142 -4.54 18.58 13.14
C SER A 142 -5.84 18.31 13.90
N ARG A 143 -6.57 17.25 13.49
CA ARG A 143 -7.78 16.74 14.12
C ARG A 143 -7.68 15.22 14.34
N GLY A 144 -8.06 14.75 15.52
CA GLY A 144 -7.94 13.33 15.89
C GLY A 144 -9.27 12.71 16.37
N ARG A 145 -9.50 11.44 16.04
CA ARG A 145 -10.55 10.61 16.63
C ARG A 145 -9.99 9.26 17.03
N PHE A 146 -10.06 8.93 18.31
CA PHE A 146 -9.44 7.75 18.87
C PHE A 146 -10.46 6.93 19.65
N VAL A 147 -10.58 5.64 19.33
CA VAL A 147 -11.54 4.74 19.97
C VAL A 147 -10.84 3.45 20.39
N ASN A 148 -10.88 3.13 21.67
CA ASN A 148 -10.23 1.93 22.22
C ASN A 148 -8.73 1.85 21.88
N CYS A 149 -7.99 2.93 22.08
CA CYS A 149 -6.56 3.01 21.75
C CYS A 149 -5.70 3.16 23.02
N ASP A 150 -4.43 2.81 22.91
CA ASP A 150 -3.37 3.24 23.84
C ASP A 150 -2.42 4.16 23.06
N ILE A 151 -2.33 5.44 23.46
CA ILE A 151 -1.49 6.43 22.79
C ILE A 151 -0.43 6.95 23.74
N GLY A 152 0.85 6.72 23.44
CA GLY A 152 1.95 7.24 24.25
C GLY A 152 1.97 8.78 24.31
N VAL A 153 2.03 9.42 23.13
CA VAL A 153 2.06 10.89 23.00
C VAL A 153 1.11 11.34 21.91
N LEU A 154 0.20 12.26 22.22
CA LEU A 154 -0.67 12.94 21.27
C LEU A 154 -0.26 14.41 21.12
N ARG A 155 0.15 14.80 19.91
CA ARG A 155 0.35 16.18 19.50
C ARG A 155 -0.79 16.61 18.59
N TYR A 156 -1.60 17.59 19.00
CA TYR A 156 -2.75 18.03 18.21
C TYR A 156 -2.83 19.54 18.00
N ARG A 157 -3.39 20.00 16.86
CA ARG A 157 -3.54 21.44 16.56
C ARG A 157 -4.92 21.99 16.94
N ASP A 158 -5.98 21.41 16.37
CA ASP A 158 -7.33 21.97 16.41
C ASP A 158 -8.15 21.35 17.54
N TYR A 159 -8.48 20.05 17.43
CA TYR A 159 -9.21 19.29 18.44
C TYR A 159 -8.96 17.79 18.32
N TYR A 160 -9.33 17.03 19.35
CA TYR A 160 -9.42 15.58 19.29
C TYR A 160 -10.65 15.07 20.04
N ASP A 161 -11.13 13.88 19.66
CA ASP A 161 -12.14 13.10 20.39
C ASP A 161 -11.53 11.75 20.76
N ALA A 162 -11.71 11.33 22.02
CA ALA A 162 -11.14 10.12 22.55
C ALA A 162 -12.20 9.35 23.38
N VAL A 163 -12.47 8.10 22.99
CA VAL A 163 -13.44 7.24 23.66
C VAL A 163 -12.77 5.93 24.04
N ASN A 164 -12.84 5.56 25.32
CA ASN A 164 -12.16 4.38 25.85
C ASN A 164 -10.66 4.32 25.46
N THR A 165 -9.98 5.46 25.44
CA THR A 165 -8.61 5.57 24.96
C THR A 165 -7.73 6.08 26.08
N ASP A 166 -6.62 5.40 26.33
CA ASP A 166 -5.57 5.89 27.23
C ASP A 166 -4.60 6.77 26.44
N ILE A 167 -4.19 7.89 27.03
CA ILE A 167 -3.22 8.80 26.42
C ILE A 167 -2.22 9.25 27.48
N GLY A 168 -0.95 8.90 27.28
CA GLY A 168 0.13 9.20 28.23
C GLY A 168 0.43 10.69 28.33
N GLU A 169 0.80 11.32 27.21
CA GLU A 169 1.08 12.76 27.14
C GLU A 169 0.26 13.44 26.05
N VAL A 170 -0.27 14.64 26.34
CA VAL A 170 -1.05 15.44 25.39
C VAL A 170 -0.42 16.82 25.23
N ILE A 171 -0.09 17.17 23.99
CA ILE A 171 0.59 18.42 23.62
C ILE A 171 -0.24 19.14 22.56
N ARG A 172 -0.65 20.37 22.84
CA ARG A 172 -1.28 21.23 21.85
C ARG A 172 -0.24 21.99 21.03
N LEU A 173 -0.25 21.82 19.72
CA LEU A 173 0.61 22.53 18.77
C LEU A 173 0.11 23.97 18.60
N GLN A 174 1.03 24.94 18.67
CA GLN A 174 0.71 26.32 18.32
C GLN A 174 0.72 26.46 16.79
N GLY A 175 -0.34 27.07 16.25
CA GLY A 175 -0.49 27.36 14.82
C GLY A 175 0.19 28.65 14.41
#